data_AF-A0A662KXX3-F1
#
_entry.id   AF-A0A662KXX3-F1
#
_cell.length_a   1.000
_cell.length_b   1.000
_cell.length_c   1.000
_cell.angle_alpha   90.00
_cell.angle_beta   90.00
_cell.angle_gamma   90.00
#
_symmetry.space_group_name_H-M   'P 1'
#
loop_
_entity.id
_entity.type
_entity.pdbx_description
1 polymer ?
#
loop_
_entity_poly.entity_id
_entity_poly.type
_entity_poly.pdbx_seq_one_letter_code
_entity_poly.pdbx_strand_id
1 'polypeptide(L)'
;LLYALISDVRTRIVENYPWQIMGIVGFLFLFYEHTTLLTTKEVMLCILPIVMFADAVIDRDESKIEIIVTTASYAISAFLFLYAVFFLRIYTGEARIVIALTLSLALVYFLYLIHAIHGGADAKAFMSIAVLHPMPYAFMVAGLPILRCDIAIFPPILSIIVYSGVPIVFIPIYYLVYNVYHRNIRFPHMLLGVPRDTKNMRFWLPMLVVDEKGNLREKLLPKRSVDYEKVIDELRRRGISRVWAMYKTPFMVMILPAYIFYALVGDIMCILSAIFG
;
A
#
# COMPACT_ATOMS: atom_id res chain seq x y z
N LEU A 1 4.05 -11.28 -3.49
CA LEU A 1 2.71 -10.98 -2.89
C LEU A 1 2.13 -12.13 -2.06
N LEU A 2 1.95 -13.35 -2.60
CA LEU A 2 1.41 -14.50 -1.83
C LEU A 2 2.19 -14.79 -0.53
N TYR A 3 3.53 -14.81 -0.61
CA TYR A 3 4.38 -14.95 0.58
C TYR A 3 4.09 -13.87 1.63
N ALA A 4 4.05 -12.60 1.21
CA ALA A 4 3.79 -11.47 2.10
C ALA A 4 2.40 -11.53 2.74
N LEU A 5 1.38 -11.99 2.00
CA LEU A 5 0.04 -12.25 2.55
C LEU A 5 0.08 -13.33 3.63
N ILE A 6 0.73 -14.47 3.36
CA ILE A 6 0.82 -15.58 4.32
C ILE A 6 1.58 -15.14 5.58
N SER A 7 2.66 -14.37 5.41
CA SER A 7 3.43 -13.80 6.51
C SER A 7 2.59 -12.83 7.34
N ASP A 8 1.96 -11.84 6.72
CA ASP A 8 1.15 -10.83 7.42
C ASP A 8 -0.04 -11.46 8.17
N VAL A 9 -0.73 -12.43 7.57
CA VAL A 9 -1.84 -13.14 8.23
C VAL A 9 -1.36 -13.93 9.47
N ARG A 10 -0.15 -14.52 9.43
CA ARG A 10 0.38 -15.36 10.52
C ARG A 10 1.07 -14.55 11.63
N THR A 11 1.93 -13.61 11.24
CA THR A 11 2.88 -12.94 12.14
C THR A 11 2.71 -11.43 12.22
N ARG A 12 1.92 -10.80 11.32
CA ARG A 12 1.79 -9.33 11.20
C ARG A 12 3.07 -8.60 10.88
N ILE A 13 4.08 -9.34 10.44
CA ILE A 13 5.38 -8.82 10.06
C ILE A 13 5.69 -9.42 8.69
N VAL A 14 6.13 -8.56 7.77
CA VAL A 14 6.62 -8.98 6.47
C VAL A 14 8.06 -8.51 6.35
N GLU A 15 8.96 -9.46 6.15
CA GLU A 15 10.38 -9.18 5.91
C GLU A 15 10.57 -8.28 4.67
N ASN A 16 11.69 -7.55 4.62
CA ASN A 16 11.97 -6.63 3.51
C ASN A 16 12.41 -7.33 2.21
N TYR A 17 12.98 -8.53 2.31
CA TYR A 17 13.59 -9.22 1.16
C TYR A 17 12.64 -9.44 -0.04
N PRO A 18 11.32 -9.73 0.11
CA PRO A 18 10.44 -9.92 -1.04
C PRO A 18 10.31 -8.63 -1.85
N TRP A 19 10.27 -7.47 -1.17
CA TRP A 19 10.19 -6.15 -1.80
C TRP A 19 11.50 -5.83 -2.54
N GLN A 20 12.64 -6.14 -1.91
CA GLN A 20 13.96 -5.97 -2.53
C GLN A 20 14.09 -6.80 -3.81
N ILE A 21 13.71 -8.08 -3.78
CA ILE A 21 13.76 -8.95 -4.96
C ILE A 21 12.83 -8.42 -6.06
N MET A 22 11.58 -8.05 -5.72
CA MET A 22 10.64 -7.49 -6.70
C MET A 22 11.17 -6.20 -7.33
N GLY A 23 11.76 -5.32 -6.54
CA GLY A 23 12.37 -4.08 -7.03
C GLY A 23 13.58 -4.32 -7.92
N ILE A 24 14.51 -5.17 -7.51
CA ILE A 24 15.70 -5.51 -8.31
C ILE A 24 15.27 -6.11 -9.65
N VAL A 25 14.38 -7.10 -9.63
CA VAL A 25 13.87 -7.75 -10.85
C VAL A 25 13.12 -6.74 -11.73
N GLY A 26 12.26 -5.90 -11.15
CA GLY A 26 11.49 -4.91 -11.91
C GLY A 26 12.38 -3.84 -12.54
N PHE A 27 13.38 -3.33 -11.82
CA PHE A 27 14.36 -2.40 -12.42
C PHE A 27 15.24 -3.09 -13.47
N LEU A 28 15.64 -4.34 -13.28
CA LEU A 28 16.36 -5.09 -14.31
C LEU A 28 15.53 -5.26 -15.57
N PHE A 29 14.22 -5.51 -15.46
CA PHE A 29 13.33 -5.55 -16.62
C PHE A 29 13.16 -4.18 -17.26
N LEU A 30 12.96 -3.13 -16.46
CA LEU A 30 12.90 -1.76 -16.95
C LEU A 30 14.18 -1.42 -17.73
N PHE A 31 15.36 -1.74 -17.17
CA PHE A 31 16.64 -1.56 -17.85
C PHE A 31 16.76 -2.45 -19.08
N TYR A 32 16.32 -3.70 -19.06
CA TYR A 32 16.43 -4.59 -20.23
C TYR A 32 15.57 -4.10 -21.39
N GLU A 33 14.31 -3.76 -21.13
CA GLU A 33 13.36 -3.22 -22.09
C GLU A 33 13.86 -1.88 -22.66
N HIS A 34 14.44 -1.04 -21.80
CA HIS A 34 14.96 0.25 -22.21
C HIS A 34 16.35 0.15 -22.88
N THR A 35 17.26 -0.74 -22.48
CA THR A 35 18.60 -0.85 -23.09
C THR A 35 18.59 -1.54 -24.46
N THR A 36 17.59 -2.37 -24.73
CA THR A 36 17.36 -2.95 -26.07
C THR A 36 16.71 -1.97 -27.04
N LEU A 37 16.13 -0.87 -26.55
CA LEU A 37 15.37 0.10 -27.35
C LEU A 37 15.86 1.57 -27.26
N LEU A 38 16.75 1.94 -26.32
CA LEU A 38 17.01 3.36 -25.99
C LEU A 38 18.44 3.87 -26.16
N THR A 39 18.46 5.15 -26.47
CA THR A 39 19.60 6.08 -26.40
C THR A 39 20.07 6.30 -24.96
N THR A 40 21.37 6.59 -24.77
CA THR A 40 22.03 6.84 -23.47
C THR A 40 21.36 7.90 -22.58
N LYS A 41 20.44 8.70 -23.13
CA LYS A 41 19.79 9.84 -22.48
C LYS A 41 18.61 9.44 -21.57
N GLU A 42 17.88 8.36 -21.87
CA GLU A 42 16.70 7.94 -21.09
C GLU A 42 17.06 7.24 -19.77
N VAL A 43 18.28 6.72 -19.66
CA VAL A 43 18.82 6.16 -18.40
C VAL A 43 18.76 7.17 -17.25
N MET A 44 18.88 8.47 -17.55
CA MET A 44 18.79 9.54 -16.53
C MET A 44 17.42 9.56 -15.83
N LEU A 45 16.35 9.20 -16.53
CA LEU A 45 14.99 9.18 -15.96
C LEU A 45 14.83 8.07 -14.92
N CYS A 46 15.56 6.95 -15.06
CA CYS A 46 15.45 5.81 -14.16
C CYS A 46 16.11 6.05 -12.79
N ILE A 47 17.01 7.02 -12.67
CA ILE A 47 17.78 7.25 -11.43
C ILE A 47 16.86 7.65 -10.27
N LEU A 48 15.94 8.60 -10.49
CA LEU A 48 15.02 9.06 -9.46
C LEU A 48 14.08 7.95 -8.92
N PRO A 49 13.34 7.19 -9.74
CA PRO A 49 12.49 6.11 -9.23
C PRO A 49 13.30 5.01 -8.53
N ILE A 50 14.55 4.75 -8.94
CA ILE A 50 15.45 3.82 -8.22
C ILE A 50 15.78 4.35 -6.83
N VAL A 51 16.16 5.62 -6.70
CA VAL A 51 16.47 6.23 -5.39
C VAL A 51 15.23 6.21 -4.48
N MET A 52 14.07 6.60 -5.00
CA MET A 52 12.80 6.57 -4.25
C MET A 52 12.46 5.17 -3.75
N PHE A 53 12.60 4.16 -4.61
CA PHE A 53 12.30 2.78 -4.25
C PHE A 53 13.31 2.21 -3.24
N ALA A 54 14.60 2.47 -3.47
CA ALA A 54 15.67 1.99 -2.60
C ALA A 54 15.51 2.54 -1.18
N ASP A 55 15.20 3.84 -1.04
CA ASP A 55 14.93 4.48 0.24
C ASP A 55 13.70 3.89 0.94
N ALA A 56 12.65 3.57 0.19
CA ALA A 56 11.45 2.96 0.77
C ALA A 56 11.67 1.53 1.27
N VAL A 57 12.61 0.77 0.69
CA VAL A 57 12.79 -0.66 0.98
C VAL A 57 13.96 -0.94 1.91
N ILE A 58 15.04 -0.15 1.82
CA ILE A 58 16.25 -0.31 2.63
C ILE A 58 16.05 0.47 3.93
N ASP A 59 15.94 -0.24 5.04
CA ASP A 59 15.95 0.39 6.35
C ASP A 59 17.37 0.93 6.60
N ARG A 60 17.48 2.25 6.78
CA ARG A 60 18.74 2.99 6.96
C ARG A 60 18.87 3.47 8.40
N ASP A 61 20.10 3.57 8.89
CA ASP A 61 20.35 4.08 10.24
C ASP A 61 20.14 5.60 10.24
N GLU A 62 19.53 6.14 11.31
CA GLU A 62 19.28 7.59 11.47
C GLU A 62 20.55 8.38 11.81
N SER A 63 21.70 7.98 11.26
CA SER A 63 22.94 8.72 11.39
C SER A 63 22.87 10.02 10.58
N LYS A 64 23.47 11.10 11.11
CA LYS A 64 23.50 12.40 10.41
C LYS A 64 24.11 12.29 9.01
N ILE A 65 25.09 11.39 8.83
CA ILE A 65 25.75 11.16 7.54
C ILE A 65 24.77 10.54 6.55
N GLU A 66 24.00 9.52 6.97
CA GLU A 66 23.03 8.86 6.09
C GLU A 66 21.91 9.80 5.65
N ILE A 67 21.44 10.68 6.54
CA ILE A 67 20.44 11.70 6.19
C ILE A 67 20.98 12.63 5.09
N ILE A 68 22.23 13.10 5.23
CA ILE A 68 22.87 13.98 4.24
C ILE A 68 23.02 13.26 2.90
N VAL A 69 23.52 12.02 2.90
CA VAL A 69 23.71 11.21 1.69
C VAL A 69 22.37 10.97 0.98
N THR A 70 21.33 10.65 1.74
CA THR A 70 19.99 10.39 1.20
C THR A 70 19.39 11.66 0.59
N THR A 71 19.47 12.78 1.32
CA THR A 71 18.98 14.09 0.83
C THR A 71 19.73 14.52 -0.44
N ALA A 72 21.07 14.36 -0.46
CA ALA A 72 21.88 14.65 -1.64
C ALA A 72 21.51 13.74 -2.83
N SER A 73 21.29 12.44 -2.59
CA SER A 73 20.87 11.48 -3.62
C SER A 73 19.52 11.86 -4.23
N TYR A 74 18.56 12.28 -3.41
CA TYR A 74 17.27 12.80 -3.88
C TYR A 74 17.44 14.10 -4.69
N ALA A 75 18.22 15.06 -4.19
CA ALA A 75 18.44 16.32 -4.90
C ALA A 75 19.10 16.12 -6.26
N ILE A 76 20.15 15.29 -6.33
CA ILE A 76 20.86 14.97 -7.57
C ILE A 76 19.95 14.24 -8.55
N SER A 77 19.26 13.19 -8.08
CA SER A 77 18.37 12.40 -8.95
C SER A 77 17.17 13.21 -9.45
N ALA A 78 16.58 14.07 -8.61
CA ALA A 78 15.52 14.99 -9.02
C ALA A 78 16.01 16.02 -10.03
N PHE A 79 17.20 16.60 -9.83
CA PHE A 79 17.80 17.52 -10.80
C PHE A 79 18.02 16.84 -12.16
N LEU A 80 18.60 15.63 -12.17
CA LEU A 80 18.82 14.87 -13.41
C LEU A 80 17.50 14.53 -14.11
N PHE A 81 16.48 14.13 -13.34
CA PHE A 81 15.15 13.84 -13.87
C PHE A 81 14.52 15.09 -14.51
N LEU A 82 14.51 16.22 -13.80
CA LEU A 82 13.95 17.48 -14.30
C LEU A 82 14.73 17.99 -15.52
N TYR A 83 16.06 17.88 -15.51
CA TYR A 83 16.90 18.23 -16.64
C TYR A 83 16.58 17.38 -17.87
N ALA A 84 16.42 16.07 -17.70
CA ALA A 84 16.03 15.16 -18.78
C ALA A 84 14.64 15.51 -19.37
N VAL A 85 13.65 15.79 -18.51
CA VAL A 85 12.28 16.12 -18.94
C VAL A 85 12.20 17.49 -19.61
N PHE A 86 12.72 18.54 -18.98
CA PHE A 86 12.52 19.93 -19.42
C PHE A 86 13.56 20.40 -20.44
N PHE A 87 14.84 20.10 -20.21
CA PHE A 87 15.93 20.61 -21.05
C PHE A 87 16.19 19.69 -22.23
N LEU A 88 16.30 18.38 -21.98
CA LEU A 88 16.50 17.39 -23.04
C LEU A 88 15.20 17.01 -23.76
N ARG A 89 14.04 17.48 -23.27
CA ARG A 89 12.71 17.23 -23.84
C ARG A 89 12.37 15.75 -23.99
N ILE A 90 12.84 14.93 -23.05
CA ILE A 90 12.64 13.47 -23.04
C ILE A 90 11.31 13.16 -22.36
N TYR A 91 10.21 13.27 -23.12
CA TYR A 91 8.84 12.97 -22.63
C TYR A 91 7.99 12.21 -23.66
N THR A 92 8.60 11.69 -24.72
CA THR A 92 7.92 10.96 -25.80
C THR A 92 8.29 9.48 -25.76
N GLY A 93 7.42 8.61 -26.29
CA GLY A 93 7.66 7.17 -26.34
C GLY A 93 7.79 6.54 -24.95
N GLU A 94 8.79 5.66 -24.80
CA GLU A 94 9.06 4.89 -23.59
C GLU A 94 9.39 5.76 -22.36
N ALA A 95 9.91 6.97 -22.57
CA ALA A 95 10.16 7.93 -21.48
C ALA A 95 8.92 8.23 -20.64
N ARG A 96 7.73 8.16 -21.25
CA ARG A 96 6.44 8.34 -20.55
C ARG A 96 6.23 7.30 -19.47
N ILE A 97 6.69 6.07 -19.68
CA ILE A 97 6.55 4.97 -18.71
C ILE A 97 7.38 5.27 -17.48
N VAL A 98 8.64 5.69 -17.65
CA VAL A 98 9.51 6.02 -16.52
C VAL A 98 8.97 7.23 -15.75
N ILE A 99 8.46 8.24 -16.46
CA ILE A 99 7.81 9.41 -15.83
C ILE A 99 6.57 8.97 -15.03
N ALA A 100 5.69 8.13 -15.61
CA ALA A 100 4.51 7.61 -14.94
C ALA A 100 4.87 6.75 -13.72
N LEU A 101 5.93 5.94 -13.81
CA LEU A 101 6.47 5.17 -12.69
C LEU A 101 6.97 6.10 -11.58
N THR A 102 7.74 7.14 -11.90
CA THR A 102 8.20 8.12 -10.91
C THR A 102 7.03 8.79 -10.21
N LEU A 103 6.01 9.24 -10.96
CA LEU A 103 4.81 9.85 -10.41
C LEU A 103 4.02 8.87 -9.54
N SER A 104 3.98 7.58 -9.91
CA SER A 104 3.39 6.52 -9.09
C SER A 104 4.04 6.38 -7.73
N LEU A 105 5.37 6.28 -7.72
CA LEU A 105 6.15 6.13 -6.50
C LEU A 105 5.98 7.36 -5.61
N ALA A 106 5.99 8.55 -6.22
CA ALA A 106 5.72 9.80 -5.52
C ALA A 106 4.33 9.82 -4.89
N LEU A 107 3.31 9.36 -5.62
CA LEU A 107 1.95 9.29 -5.10
C LEU A 107 1.84 8.28 -3.95
N VAL A 108 2.39 7.07 -4.08
CA VAL A 108 2.35 6.07 -3.00
C VAL A 108 3.08 6.59 -1.75
N TYR A 109 4.23 7.23 -1.94
CA TYR A 109 4.96 7.87 -0.85
C TYR A 109 4.17 9.01 -0.21
N PHE A 110 3.52 9.85 -1.02
CA PHE A 110 2.63 10.91 -0.54
C PHE A 110 1.44 10.35 0.26
N LEU A 111 0.79 9.31 -0.26
CA LEU A 111 -0.31 8.61 0.43
C LEU A 111 0.14 7.99 1.75
N TYR A 112 1.40 7.55 1.84
CA TYR A 112 2.01 7.12 3.09
C TYR A 112 2.24 8.29 4.06
N LEU A 113 2.76 9.43 3.59
CA LEU A 113 2.99 10.63 4.41
C LEU A 113 1.69 11.22 5.00
N ILE A 114 0.62 11.29 4.21
CA ILE A 114 -0.70 11.75 4.71
C ILE A 114 -1.42 10.68 5.53
N HIS A 115 -0.77 9.54 5.79
CA HIS A 115 -1.31 8.41 6.51
C HIS A 115 -2.57 7.83 5.87
N ALA A 116 -2.77 7.96 4.55
CA ALA A 116 -3.82 7.22 3.85
C ALA A 116 -3.44 5.74 3.72
N ILE A 117 -2.19 5.46 3.33
CA ILE A 117 -1.58 4.13 3.40
C ILE A 117 -0.90 4.02 4.75
N HIS A 118 -1.51 3.24 5.61
CA HIS A 118 -1.19 3.23 7.01
C HIS A 118 -0.05 2.24 7.36
N GLY A 119 0.28 1.25 6.53
CA GLY A 119 1.35 0.28 6.79
C GLY A 119 2.58 0.50 5.91
N GLY A 120 3.78 0.47 6.50
CA GLY A 120 5.03 0.52 5.74
C GLY A 120 5.16 -0.66 4.77
N ALA A 121 4.76 -1.87 5.20
CA ALA A 121 4.69 -3.04 4.33
C ALA A 121 3.71 -2.87 3.16
N ASP A 122 2.58 -2.17 3.38
CA ASP A 122 1.58 -1.90 2.33
C ASP A 122 2.13 -0.94 1.28
N ALA A 123 2.82 0.13 1.73
CA ALA A 123 3.48 1.07 0.84
C ALA A 123 4.59 0.39 0.02
N LYS A 124 5.45 -0.39 0.68
CA LYS A 124 6.50 -1.20 0.00
C LYS A 124 5.87 -2.14 -1.03
N ALA A 125 4.74 -2.79 -0.70
CA ALA A 125 4.03 -3.68 -1.63
C ALA A 125 3.55 -2.93 -2.89
N PHE A 126 2.90 -1.77 -2.73
CA PHE A 126 2.46 -0.98 -3.88
C PHE A 126 3.63 -0.48 -4.72
N MET A 127 4.68 0.03 -4.09
CA MET A 127 5.89 0.47 -4.81
C MET A 127 6.54 -0.69 -5.57
N SER A 128 6.62 -1.88 -4.97
CA SER A 128 7.17 -3.07 -5.64
C SER A 128 6.33 -3.52 -6.83
N ILE A 129 5.00 -3.44 -6.73
CA ILE A 129 4.11 -3.74 -7.86
C ILE A 129 4.30 -2.71 -8.98
N ALA A 130 4.40 -1.41 -8.65
CA ALA A 130 4.59 -0.36 -9.63
C ALA A 130 5.90 -0.54 -10.42
N VAL A 131 6.99 -0.88 -9.74
CA VAL A 131 8.30 -1.13 -10.39
C VAL A 131 8.28 -2.42 -11.24
N LEU A 132 7.59 -3.47 -10.79
CA LEU A 132 7.52 -4.74 -11.52
C LEU A 132 6.61 -4.66 -12.75
N HIS A 133 5.52 -3.89 -12.67
CA HIS A 133 4.53 -3.73 -13.73
C HIS A 133 4.26 -2.24 -13.97
N PRO A 134 5.21 -1.51 -14.58
CA PRO A 134 5.03 -0.09 -14.88
C PRO A 134 4.05 0.14 -16.05
N MET A 135 3.81 -0.89 -16.85
CA MET A 135 2.98 -0.83 -18.07
C MET A 135 1.59 -1.45 -17.88
N PRO A 136 0.52 -0.84 -18.42
CA PRO A 136 -0.85 -1.37 -18.34
C PRO A 136 -1.04 -2.71 -19.06
N TYR A 137 -0.19 -3.01 -20.04
CA TYR A 137 -0.25 -4.23 -20.85
C TYR A 137 0.52 -5.42 -20.29
N ALA A 138 1.13 -5.31 -19.11
CA ALA A 138 2.01 -6.35 -18.58
C ALA A 138 1.33 -7.72 -18.41
N PHE A 139 0.00 -7.79 -18.46
CA PHE A 139 -0.80 -9.01 -18.32
C PHE A 139 -1.47 -9.48 -19.61
N MET A 140 -1.07 -8.98 -20.78
CA MET A 140 -1.67 -9.36 -22.07
C MET A 140 -1.42 -10.84 -22.40
N VAL A 141 -2.33 -11.70 -21.93
CA VAL A 141 -2.33 -13.14 -22.17
C VAL A 141 -3.74 -13.56 -22.55
N ALA A 142 -3.89 -14.26 -23.68
CA ALA A 142 -5.13 -14.91 -24.10
C ALA A 142 -6.38 -13.99 -24.12
N GLY A 143 -6.22 -12.72 -24.49
CA GLY A 143 -7.33 -11.77 -24.64
C GLY A 143 -7.66 -10.95 -23.39
N LEU A 144 -7.06 -11.26 -22.24
CA LEU A 144 -7.12 -10.47 -21.01
C LEU A 144 -6.01 -9.40 -20.99
N PRO A 145 -6.18 -8.30 -20.23
CA PRO A 145 -7.39 -7.88 -19.52
C PRO A 145 -8.54 -7.46 -20.46
N ILE A 146 -9.79 -7.54 -19.96
CA ILE A 146 -11.02 -7.22 -20.70
C ILE A 146 -11.08 -5.74 -21.06
N LEU A 147 -10.78 -4.87 -20.09
CA LEU A 147 -10.67 -3.43 -20.29
C LEU A 147 -9.25 -3.10 -20.74
N ARG A 148 -9.12 -2.78 -22.04
CA ARG A 148 -7.87 -2.34 -22.65
C ARG A 148 -7.87 -0.85 -22.77
N CYS A 149 -6.71 -0.24 -22.59
CA CYS A 149 -6.59 1.18 -22.60
C CYS A 149 -5.24 1.62 -23.11
N ASP A 150 -5.28 2.46 -24.14
CA ASP A 150 -4.09 2.98 -24.80
C ASP A 150 -3.54 4.25 -24.14
N ILE A 151 -4.17 4.69 -23.05
CA ILE A 151 -3.80 5.90 -22.33
C ILE A 151 -2.68 5.56 -21.35
N ALA A 152 -1.44 5.58 -21.84
CA ALA A 152 -0.20 5.39 -21.08
C ALA A 152 0.06 6.43 -19.95
N ILE A 153 -0.91 7.30 -19.65
CA ILE A 153 -0.77 8.36 -18.64
C ILE A 153 -0.99 7.80 -17.24
N PHE A 154 -1.88 6.80 -17.09
CA PHE A 154 -2.18 6.23 -15.78
C PHE A 154 -1.43 4.92 -15.56
N PRO A 155 -0.54 4.88 -14.56
CA PRO A 155 0.21 3.67 -14.23
C PRO A 155 -0.72 2.64 -13.56
N PRO A 156 -0.49 1.33 -13.78
CA PRO A 156 -1.33 0.22 -13.28
C PRO A 156 -1.64 0.29 -11.78
N ILE A 157 -0.70 0.83 -11.02
CA ILE A 157 -0.79 0.90 -9.56
C ILE A 157 -2.02 1.68 -9.08
N LEU A 158 -2.47 2.69 -9.82
CA LEU A 158 -3.64 3.49 -9.43
C LEU A 158 -4.90 2.64 -9.40
N SER A 159 -5.09 1.81 -10.43
CA SER A 159 -6.19 0.87 -10.50
C SER A 159 -6.13 -0.17 -9.39
N ILE A 160 -4.94 -0.67 -9.08
CA ILE A 160 -4.75 -1.63 -7.99
C ILE A 160 -5.06 -0.98 -6.62
N ILE A 161 -4.66 0.27 -6.40
CA ILE A 161 -5.02 1.02 -5.19
C ILE A 161 -6.54 1.13 -5.07
N VAL A 162 -7.24 1.54 -6.15
CA VAL A 162 -8.70 1.64 -6.14
C VAL A 162 -9.36 0.29 -5.88
N TYR A 163 -8.97 -0.76 -6.60
CA TYR A 163 -9.50 -2.11 -6.38
C TYR A 163 -9.23 -2.63 -4.96
N SER A 164 -8.08 -2.30 -4.36
CA SER A 164 -7.78 -2.68 -2.98
C SER A 164 -8.60 -1.91 -1.94
N GLY A 165 -9.08 -0.71 -2.27
CA GLY A 165 -9.95 0.09 -1.42
C GLY A 165 -11.40 -0.37 -1.39
N VAL A 166 -11.90 -0.95 -2.50
CA VAL A 166 -13.31 -1.39 -2.63
C VAL A 166 -13.74 -2.35 -1.50
N PRO A 167 -12.98 -3.40 -1.14
CA PRO A 167 -13.34 -4.29 -0.02
C PRO A 167 -13.55 -3.58 1.32
N ILE A 168 -12.90 -2.43 1.57
CA ILE A 168 -13.03 -1.69 2.83
C ILE A 168 -14.46 -1.20 3.02
N VAL A 169 -15.12 -0.77 1.94
CA VAL A 169 -16.52 -0.28 1.95
C VAL A 169 -17.49 -1.37 2.40
N PHE A 170 -17.16 -2.64 2.16
CA PHE A 170 -17.98 -3.78 2.54
C PHE A 170 -17.75 -4.26 3.98
N ILE A 171 -16.67 -3.84 4.67
CA ILE A 171 -16.40 -4.25 6.05
C ILE A 171 -17.53 -3.86 7.01
N PRO A 172 -18.07 -2.62 6.99
CA PRO A 172 -19.20 -2.25 7.83
C PRO A 172 -20.46 -3.07 7.58
N ILE A 173 -20.72 -3.40 6.30
CA ILE A 173 -21.86 -4.22 5.88
C ILE A 173 -21.70 -5.65 6.42
N TYR A 174 -20.48 -6.22 6.31
CA TYR A 174 -20.17 -7.52 6.88
C TYR A 174 -20.41 -7.56 8.40
N TYR A 175 -19.90 -6.59 9.15
CA TYR A 175 -20.11 -6.53 10.59
C TYR A 175 -21.57 -6.31 10.98
N LEU A 176 -22.30 -5.50 10.23
CA LEU A 176 -23.73 -5.30 10.43
C LEU A 176 -24.48 -6.63 10.34
N VAL A 177 -24.30 -7.36 9.24
CA VAL A 177 -24.96 -8.66 9.01
C VAL A 177 -24.55 -9.66 10.08
N TYR A 178 -23.25 -9.74 10.40
CA TYR A 178 -22.74 -10.65 11.42
C TYR A 178 -23.33 -10.37 12.81
N ASN A 179 -23.38 -9.10 13.22
CA ASN A 179 -23.87 -8.72 14.54
C ASN A 179 -25.40 -8.86 14.67
N VAL A 180 -26.15 -8.54 13.60
CA VAL A 180 -27.61 -8.76 13.55
C VAL A 180 -27.92 -10.25 13.68
N TYR A 181 -27.22 -11.11 12.94
CA TYR A 181 -27.40 -12.57 13.01
C TYR A 181 -27.12 -13.12 14.42
N HIS A 182 -26.07 -12.64 15.09
CA HIS A 182 -25.71 -13.06 16.46
C HIS A 182 -26.43 -12.27 17.57
N ARG A 183 -27.42 -11.43 17.24
CA ARG A 183 -28.18 -10.58 18.18
C ARG A 183 -27.31 -9.64 19.03
N ASN A 184 -26.13 -9.25 18.53
CA ASN A 184 -25.22 -8.31 19.17
C ASN A 184 -25.53 -6.88 18.71
N ILE A 185 -26.63 -6.30 19.19
CA ILE A 185 -27.13 -5.01 18.71
C ILE A 185 -26.59 -3.88 19.59
N ARG A 186 -25.57 -3.17 19.10
CA ARG A 186 -25.07 -1.94 19.73
C ARG A 186 -24.62 -0.94 18.68
N PHE A 187 -25.45 0.05 18.36
CA PHE A 187 -25.10 1.08 17.39
C PHE A 187 -24.20 2.16 18.02
N PRO A 188 -23.18 2.70 17.33
CA PRO A 188 -22.68 2.32 15.99
C PRO A 188 -21.60 1.22 16.03
N HIS A 189 -21.25 0.69 17.21
CA HIS A 189 -20.21 -0.33 17.41
C HIS A 189 -20.40 -1.60 16.56
N MET A 190 -21.66 -1.97 16.28
CA MET A 190 -22.01 -3.12 15.44
C MET A 190 -21.57 -3.00 13.98
N LEU A 191 -21.24 -1.80 13.50
CA LEU A 191 -20.69 -1.57 12.17
C LEU A 191 -19.17 -1.75 12.12
N LEU A 192 -18.49 -1.69 13.26
CA LEU A 192 -17.02 -1.56 13.30
C LEU A 192 -16.32 -2.76 13.93
N GLY A 193 -17.03 -3.57 14.71
CA GLY A 193 -16.44 -4.71 15.40
C GLY A 193 -17.45 -5.68 15.94
N VAL A 194 -16.98 -6.60 16.77
CA VAL A 194 -17.79 -7.65 17.40
C VAL A 194 -17.41 -7.81 18.88
N PRO A 195 -18.33 -8.25 19.75
CA PRO A 195 -17.99 -8.53 21.14
C PRO A 195 -17.15 -9.81 21.24
N ARG A 196 -15.99 -9.71 21.89
CA ARG A 196 -15.00 -10.80 22.06
C ARG A 196 -14.54 -10.93 23.50
N ASP A 197 -14.10 -12.14 23.85
CA ASP A 197 -13.47 -12.43 25.14
C ASP A 197 -12.03 -11.90 25.15
N THR A 198 -11.63 -11.24 26.23
CA THR A 198 -10.27 -10.73 26.47
C THR A 198 -9.19 -11.82 26.44
N LYS A 199 -9.53 -13.09 26.67
CA LYS A 199 -8.57 -14.21 26.58
C LYS A 199 -8.10 -14.46 25.15
N ASN A 200 -8.96 -14.27 24.15
CA ASN A 200 -8.70 -14.61 22.74
C ASN A 200 -8.66 -13.35 21.87
N MET A 201 -7.83 -12.37 22.24
CA MET A 201 -7.72 -11.08 21.55
C MET A 201 -6.52 -10.92 20.62
N ARG A 202 -5.87 -12.02 20.22
CA ARG A 202 -4.76 -11.97 19.27
C ARG A 202 -5.21 -11.30 17.96
N PHE A 203 -4.63 -10.15 17.62
CA PHE A 203 -4.95 -9.30 16.46
C PHE A 203 -6.29 -8.54 16.52
N TRP A 204 -6.94 -8.50 17.68
CA TRP A 204 -8.16 -7.71 17.90
C TRP A 204 -7.85 -6.45 18.67
N LEU A 205 -8.43 -5.33 18.25
CA LEU A 205 -8.25 -4.02 18.84
C LEU A 205 -9.47 -3.70 19.72
N PRO A 206 -9.34 -3.71 21.06
CA PRO A 206 -10.44 -3.33 21.93
C PRO A 206 -10.86 -1.87 21.67
N MET A 207 -12.17 -1.66 21.57
CA MET A 207 -12.78 -0.33 21.53
C MET A 207 -12.92 0.30 22.93
N LEU A 208 -12.56 -0.45 23.98
CA LEU A 208 -12.49 0.04 25.34
C LEU A 208 -11.02 0.30 25.71
N VAL A 209 -10.69 1.53 26.09
CA VAL A 209 -9.32 1.95 26.43
C VAL A 209 -9.31 2.59 27.82
N VAL A 210 -8.25 2.35 28.58
CA VAL A 210 -8.02 3.01 29.88
C VAL A 210 -7.35 4.36 29.65
N ASP A 211 -7.95 5.42 30.16
CA ASP A 211 -7.43 6.80 30.11
C ASP A 211 -6.23 6.97 31.05
N GLU A 212 -5.44 8.03 30.89
CA GLU A 212 -4.27 8.33 31.75
C GLU A 212 -4.66 8.49 33.23
N LYS A 213 -5.93 8.85 33.48
CA LYS A 213 -6.53 8.96 34.83
C LYS A 213 -7.05 7.64 35.39
N GLY A 214 -6.86 6.52 34.69
CA GLY A 214 -7.33 5.20 35.09
C GLY A 214 -8.82 4.93 34.81
N ASN A 215 -9.52 5.82 34.11
CA ASN A 215 -10.95 5.65 33.78
C ASN A 215 -11.14 4.87 32.47
N LEU A 216 -12.22 4.08 32.38
CA LEU A 216 -12.59 3.38 31.14
C LEU A 216 -13.26 4.36 30.18
N ARG A 217 -12.73 4.48 28.95
CA ARG A 217 -13.35 5.24 27.86
C ARG A 217 -13.55 4.34 26.65
N GLU A 218 -14.77 4.37 26.12
CA GLU A 218 -15.05 3.78 24.81
C GLU A 218 -14.56 4.72 23.71
N LYS A 219 -13.81 4.16 22.76
CA LYS A 219 -13.37 4.82 21.54
C LYS A 219 -13.89 4.00 20.37
N LEU A 220 -14.62 4.68 19.49
CA LEU A 220 -15.19 4.05 18.29
C LEU A 220 -14.10 3.51 17.35
N LEU A 221 -12.97 4.22 17.30
CA LEU A 221 -11.83 3.85 16.46
C LEU A 221 -10.57 3.71 17.32
N PRO A 222 -9.83 2.59 17.17
CA PRO A 222 -8.58 2.36 17.88
C PRO A 222 -7.48 3.36 17.46
N LYS A 223 -6.66 3.82 18.41
CA LYS A 223 -5.47 4.66 18.16
C LYS A 223 -4.21 3.80 18.11
N ARG A 224 -3.33 4.05 17.13
CA ARG A 224 -2.11 3.27 16.91
C ARG A 224 -1.00 3.44 17.94
N SER A 225 -0.93 4.60 18.59
CA SER A 225 0.07 4.87 19.63
C SER A 225 -0.17 4.09 20.93
N VAL A 226 -1.25 3.32 20.98
CA VAL A 226 -1.65 2.56 22.16
C VAL A 226 -1.11 1.15 22.06
N ASP A 227 -0.37 0.75 23.10
CA ASP A 227 0.04 -0.62 23.31
C ASP A 227 -1.16 -1.46 23.73
N TYR A 228 -1.78 -2.11 22.76
CA TYR A 228 -3.01 -2.87 22.96
C TYR A 228 -2.83 -4.12 23.81
N GLU A 229 -1.62 -4.69 23.88
CA GLU A 229 -1.36 -5.84 24.75
C GLU A 229 -1.47 -5.41 26.22
N LYS A 230 -0.87 -4.26 26.56
CA LYS A 230 -1.03 -3.66 27.90
C LYS A 230 -2.47 -3.31 28.22
N VAL A 231 -3.22 -2.78 27.25
CA VAL A 231 -4.65 -2.49 27.44
C VAL A 231 -5.44 -3.77 27.71
N ILE A 232 -5.20 -4.84 26.96
CA ILE A 232 -5.86 -6.13 27.16
C ILE A 232 -5.54 -6.69 28.56
N ASP A 233 -4.29 -6.60 29.00
CA ASP A 233 -3.90 -7.07 30.34
C ASP A 233 -4.52 -6.24 31.46
N GLU A 234 -4.61 -4.92 31.30
CA GLU A 234 -5.29 -4.05 32.26
C GLU A 234 -6.80 -4.33 32.32
N LEU A 235 -7.44 -4.58 31.17
CA LEU A 235 -8.85 -5.00 31.12
C LEU A 235 -9.07 -6.33 31.85
N ARG A 236 -8.15 -7.28 31.70
CA ARG A 236 -8.17 -8.57 32.42
C ARG A 236 -8.00 -8.38 33.93
N ARG A 237 -7.08 -7.53 34.37
CA ARG A 237 -6.86 -7.22 35.80
C ARG A 237 -8.11 -6.64 36.47
N ARG A 238 -8.91 -5.88 35.70
CA ARG A 238 -10.17 -5.29 36.16
C ARG A 238 -11.37 -6.25 36.07
N GLY A 239 -11.15 -7.52 35.72
CA GLY A 239 -12.21 -8.53 35.62
C GLY A 239 -13.13 -8.38 34.41
N ILE A 240 -12.77 -7.55 33.42
CA ILE A 240 -13.58 -7.36 32.22
C ILE A 240 -13.31 -8.53 31.28
N SER A 241 -14.25 -9.46 31.23
CA SER A 241 -14.11 -10.66 30.40
C SER A 241 -14.48 -10.44 28.93
N ARG A 242 -15.41 -9.52 28.63
CA ARG A 242 -15.95 -9.32 27.28
C ARG A 242 -15.93 -7.85 26.86
N VAL A 243 -15.32 -7.56 25.71
CA VAL A 243 -15.21 -6.21 25.15
C VAL A 243 -15.54 -6.21 23.67
N TRP A 244 -16.04 -5.07 23.19
CA TRP A 244 -16.16 -4.86 21.75
C TRP A 244 -14.78 -4.65 21.14
N ALA A 245 -14.49 -5.37 20.06
CA ALA A 245 -13.19 -5.30 19.41
C ALA A 245 -13.32 -5.28 17.89
N MET A 246 -12.44 -4.50 17.26
CA MET A 246 -12.28 -4.43 15.81
C MET A 246 -11.18 -5.40 15.38
N TYR A 247 -11.41 -6.16 14.31
CA TYR A 247 -10.34 -6.99 13.75
C TYR A 247 -9.29 -6.11 13.05
N LYS A 248 -8.00 -6.32 13.36
CA LYS A 248 -6.91 -5.70 12.61
C LYS A 248 -6.76 -6.44 11.28
N THR A 249 -7.56 -6.11 10.28
CA THR A 249 -7.46 -6.76 8.95
C THR A 249 -6.11 -6.44 8.31
N PRO A 250 -5.30 -7.44 7.94
CA PRO A 250 -4.07 -7.20 7.19
C PRO A 250 -4.43 -6.65 5.81
N PHE A 251 -3.90 -5.49 5.45
CA PHE A 251 -4.27 -4.82 4.20
C PHE A 251 -3.75 -5.59 2.96
N MET A 252 -2.71 -6.40 3.13
CA MET A 252 -2.25 -7.38 2.12
C MET A 252 -3.36 -8.33 1.62
N VAL A 253 -4.37 -8.62 2.46
CA VAL A 253 -5.56 -9.42 2.08
C VAL A 253 -6.39 -8.73 0.99
N MET A 254 -6.31 -7.39 0.91
CA MET A 254 -7.00 -6.60 -0.11
C MET A 254 -6.13 -6.38 -1.35
N ILE A 255 -4.82 -6.19 -1.17
CA ILE A 255 -3.88 -5.94 -2.27
C ILE A 255 -3.78 -7.15 -3.22
N LEU A 256 -3.64 -8.37 -2.71
CA LEU A 256 -3.44 -9.54 -3.59
C LEU A 256 -4.67 -9.81 -4.49
N PRO A 257 -5.91 -9.89 -3.97
CA PRO A 257 -7.08 -10.03 -4.83
C PRO A 257 -7.26 -8.86 -5.79
N ALA A 258 -6.96 -7.63 -5.35
CA ALA A 258 -7.00 -6.45 -6.23
C ALA A 258 -6.01 -6.55 -7.39
N TYR A 259 -4.80 -7.05 -7.14
CA TYR A 259 -3.79 -7.31 -8.17
C TYR A 259 -4.25 -8.39 -9.15
N ILE A 260 -4.81 -9.51 -8.66
CA ILE A 260 -5.37 -10.56 -9.52
C ILE A 260 -6.54 -10.01 -10.33
N PHE A 261 -7.43 -9.25 -9.70
CA PHE A 261 -8.59 -8.65 -10.35
C PHE A 261 -8.17 -7.66 -11.42
N TYR A 262 -7.15 -6.83 -11.16
CA TYR A 262 -6.56 -5.95 -12.16
C TYR A 262 -6.02 -6.74 -13.36
N ALA A 263 -5.31 -7.84 -13.13
CA ALA A 263 -4.79 -8.67 -14.22
C ALA A 263 -5.89 -9.30 -15.09
N LEU A 264 -7.06 -9.58 -14.51
CA LEU A 264 -8.21 -10.16 -15.25
C LEU A 264 -9.08 -9.08 -15.91
N VAL A 265 -9.43 -8.03 -15.18
CA VAL A 265 -10.43 -7.03 -15.60
C VAL A 265 -9.79 -5.87 -16.33
N GLY A 266 -8.60 -5.45 -15.91
CA GLY A 266 -7.86 -4.32 -16.50
C GLY A 266 -8.01 -3.02 -15.72
N ASP A 267 -7.67 -1.94 -16.40
CA ASP A 267 -7.50 -0.61 -15.81
C ASP A 267 -8.83 0.12 -15.63
N ILE A 268 -9.30 0.26 -14.38
CA ILE A 268 -10.52 1.02 -14.07
C ILE A 268 -10.34 2.52 -14.29
N MET A 269 -9.10 3.04 -14.28
CA MET A 269 -8.83 4.44 -14.58
C MET A 269 -9.33 4.82 -15.97
N CYS A 270 -9.44 3.85 -16.87
CA CYS A 270 -9.94 4.07 -18.23
C CYS A 270 -11.45 4.26 -18.31
N ILE A 271 -12.20 3.58 -17.43
CA ILE A 271 -13.63 3.87 -17.27
C ILE A 271 -13.80 5.25 -16.65
N LEU A 272 -13.01 5.58 -15.62
CA LEU A 272 -13.08 6.88 -14.97
C LEU A 272 -12.72 8.01 -15.94
N SER A 273 -11.66 7.88 -16.73
CA SER A 273 -11.28 8.88 -17.72
C SER A 273 -12.33 9.04 -18.82
N ALA A 274 -13.00 7.97 -19.24
CA ALA A 274 -14.10 8.05 -20.20
C ALA A 274 -15.39 8.69 -19.63
N ILE A 275 -15.59 8.65 -18.31
CA ILE A 275 -16.74 9.28 -17.65
C ILE A 275 -16.50 10.77 -17.39
N PHE A 276 -15.26 11.15 -17.05
CA PHE A 276 -14.89 12.52 -16.67
C PHE A 276 -14.26 13.35 -17.79
N GLY A 277 -13.87 12.73 -18.90
CA GLY A 277 -13.32 13.39 -20.10
C GLY A 277 -14.35 13.54 -21.21
#